data_AF-A0A662CCR8-F1
#
_entry.id   AF-A0A662CCR8-F1
#
_cell.length_a   1.000
_cell.length_b   1.000
_cell.length_c   1.000
_cell.angle_alpha   90.00
_cell.angle_beta   90.00
_cell.angle_gamma   90.00
#
_symmetry.space_group_name_H-M   'P 1'
#
loop_
_entity.id
_entity.type
_entity.pdbx_description
1 polymer ?
#
loop_
_entity_poly.entity_id
_entity_poly.type
_entity_poly.pdbx_seq_one_letter_code
_entity_poly.pdbx_strand_id
1 'polypeptide(L)' 'MPEAVVCVKPIPDPKYWDRLSLDPKTGVLRREGIPTVINPLDKHALEVALQLKDNFGWEVTVVSMAPP' A
#
# COMPACT_ATOMS: atom_id res chain seq x y z
N MET A 1 16.17 -5.55 20.08
CA MET A 1 14.71 -5.46 20.28
C MET A 1 14.07 -6.21 19.11
N PRO A 2 12.95 -6.90 19.29
CA PRO A 2 12.28 -7.57 18.18
C PRO A 2 11.75 -6.52 17.17
N GLU A 3 11.83 -6.84 15.88
CA GLU A 3 11.51 -5.92 14.78
C GLU A 3 10.54 -6.58 13.80
N ALA A 4 9.55 -5.82 13.34
CA ALA A 4 8.68 -6.17 12.23
C ALA A 4 8.91 -5.19 11.07
N VAL A 5 9.24 -5.72 9.88
CA VAL A 5 9.34 -4.94 8.65
C VAL A 5 8.07 -5.17 7.83
N VAL A 6 7.29 -4.11 7.60
CA VAL A 6 6.03 -4.16 6.86
C VAL A 6 6.21 -3.53 5.48
N CYS A 7 6.09 -4.36 4.45
CA CYS A 7 6.04 -3.88 3.08
C CYS A 7 4.65 -3.33 2.76
N VAL A 8 4.57 -2.06 2.36
CA VAL A 8 3.33 -1.40 1.97
C VAL A 8 3.39 -0.97 0.50
N LYS A 9 2.30 -1.18 -0.22
CA LYS A 9 2.17 -0.83 -1.62
C LYS A 9 1.14 0.29 -1.79
N PRO A 10 1.55 1.49 -2.21
CA PRO A 10 0.62 2.48 -2.72
C PRO A 10 -0.02 1.95 -4.01
N ILE A 11 -1.34 2.02 -4.08
CA ILE A 11 -2.14 1.64 -5.25
C ILE A 11 -3.13 2.76 -5.59
N PRO A 12 -3.64 2.84 -6.84
CA PRO A 12 -4.81 3.67 -7.14
C PRO A 12 -6.00 3.23 -6.29
N ASP A 13 -6.77 4.18 -5.77
CA ASP A 13 -7.91 3.89 -4.90
C ASP A 13 -8.95 3.01 -5.63
N PRO A 14 -9.18 1.78 -5.14
CA PRO A 14 -10.25 0.87 -5.59
C PRO A 14 -11.62 1.51 -5.82
N LYS A 15 -11.96 2.57 -5.08
CA LYS A 15 -13.25 3.26 -5.19
C LYS A 15 -13.47 3.93 -6.55
N TYR A 16 -12.41 4.10 -7.35
CA TYR A 16 -12.47 4.72 -8.68
C TYR A 16 -12.05 3.75 -9.80
N TRP A 17 -12.24 2.43 -9.60
CA TRP A 17 -11.92 1.42 -10.62
C TRP A 17 -12.61 1.66 -11.96
N ASP A 18 -13.79 2.26 -11.93
CA ASP A 18 -14.59 2.66 -13.10
C ASP A 18 -13.89 3.70 -13.98
N ARG A 19 -12.93 4.44 -13.44
CA ARG A 19 -12.16 5.49 -14.14
C ARG A 19 -10.86 4.99 -14.74
N LEU A 20 -10.49 3.74 -14.45
CA LEU A 20 -9.29 3.13 -15.01
C LEU A 20 -9.52 2.74 -16.47
N SER A 21 -8.51 2.97 -17.30
CA SER A 21 -8.53 2.55 -18.70
C SER A 21 -7.15 2.07 -19.14
N LEU A 22 -7.10 1.27 -20.20
CA LEU A 22 -5.83 0.85 -20.80
C LEU A 22 -5.53 1.74 -22.00
N ASP A 23 -4.28 2.17 -22.12
CA ASP A 23 -3.79 2.75 -23.37
C ASP A 23 -3.81 1.66 -24.46
N PRO A 24 -4.56 1.85 -25.56
CA PRO A 24 -4.74 0.81 -26.56
C PRO A 24 -3.47 0.54 -27.40
N LYS A 25 -2.47 1.43 -27.37
CA LYS A 25 -1.20 1.26 -28.07
C LYS A 25 -0.13 0.63 -27.18
N THR A 26 -0.04 1.07 -25.93
CA THR A 26 1.05 0.68 -25.03
C THR A 26 0.65 -0.38 -24.01
N GLY A 27 -0.65 -0.61 -23.79
CA GLY A 27 -1.16 -1.49 -22.74
C GLY A 27 -0.96 -0.96 -21.32
N VAL A 28 -0.44 0.26 -21.17
CA VAL A 28 -0.23 0.88 -19.85
C VAL A 28 -1.57 1.30 -19.26
N LEU A 29 -1.73 1.05 -17.95
CA LEU A 29 -2.90 1.50 -17.19
C LEU A 29 -2.88 3.02 -17.04
N ARG A 30 -3.87 3.68 -17.64
CA ARG A 30 -4.19 5.09 -17.43
C ARG A 30 -5.01 5.22 -16.15
N ARG A 31 -4.47 6.02 -15.23
CA ARG A 31 -4.90 6.13 -13.83
C ARG A 31 -4.67 7.53 -13.28
N GLU A 32 -4.56 8.51 -14.16
CA GLU A 32 -4.35 9.92 -13.86
C GLU A 32 -5.55 10.47 -13.09
N GLY A 33 -5.29 11.29 -12.07
CA GLY A 33 -6.34 11.88 -11.24
C GLY A 33 -7.01 10.91 -10.25
N ILE A 34 -6.61 9.64 -10.21
CA ILE A 34 -7.06 8.70 -9.18
C ILE A 34 -6.15 8.83 -7.95
N PRO A 35 -6.72 9.05 -6.75
CA PRO A 35 -5.94 9.10 -5.51
C PRO A 35 -5.16 7.82 -5.26
N THR A 36 -3.98 7.96 -4.65
CA THR A 36 -3.18 6.82 -4.18
C THR A 36 -3.55 6.48 -2.73
N VAL A 37 -3.76 5.21 -2.43
CA VAL A 37 -4.05 4.68 -1.09
C VAL A 37 -3.12 3.51 -0.75
N ILE A 38 -2.98 3.20 0.53
CA ILE A 38 -2.36 1.93 0.97
C ILE A 38 -3.26 0.79 0.50
N ASN A 39 -2.67 -0.22 -0.15
CA ASN A 39 -3.38 -1.46 -0.50
C ASN A 39 -4.15 -2.00 0.73
N PRO A 40 -5.47 -2.25 0.61
CA PRO A 40 -6.29 -2.67 1.75
C PRO A 40 -5.75 -3.88 2.50
N LEU A 41 -5.12 -4.83 1.81
CA LEU A 41 -4.53 -6.02 2.44
C LEU A 41 -3.30 -5.67 3.28
N ASP A 42 -2.48 -4.72 2.84
CA ASP A 42 -1.28 -4.29 3.56
C ASP A 42 -1.64 -3.57 4.86
N LYS A 43 -2.84 -2.97 4.93
CA LYS A 43 -3.36 -2.39 6.19
C LYS A 43 -3.52 -3.45 7.27
N HIS A 44 -3.90 -4.69 6.92
CA HIS A 44 -4.00 -5.77 7.90
C HIS A 44 -2.62 -6.18 8.42
N ALA A 45 -1.61 -6.24 7.54
CA ALA A 45 -0.24 -6.53 7.95
C ALA A 45 0.34 -5.44 8.85
N LEU A 46 0.10 -4.17 8.51
CA LEU A 46 0.48 -3.03 9.33
C LEU A 46 -0.21 -3.06 10.70
N GLU A 47 -1.52 -3.35 10.74
CA GLU A 47 -2.27 -3.45 11.99
C GLU A 47 -1.71 -4.53 12.92
N VAL A 48 -1.39 -5.72 12.40
CA VAL A 48 -0.76 -6.78 13.22
C VAL A 48 0.61 -6.33 13.75
N ALA A 49 1.42 -5.63 12.95
CA ALA A 49 2.71 -5.11 13.41
C ALA A 49 2.55 -4.05 14.51
N LEU A 50 1.53 -3.18 14.39
CA LEU A 50 1.20 -2.19 15.43
C LEU A 50 0.73 -2.88 16.72
N GLN A 51 -0.06 -3.95 16.62
CA GLN A 51 -0.43 -4.75 17.79
C GLN A 51 0.79 -5.39 18.47
N LEU A 52 1.80 -5.83 17.70
CA LEU A 52 3.05 -6.34 18.27
C LEU A 52 3.86 -5.24 18.99
N LYS A 53 3.85 -4.03 18.43
CA LYS A 53 4.46 -2.86 19.05
C LYS A 53 3.80 -2.53 20.39
N ASP A 54 2.48 -2.41 20.40
CA ASP A 54 1.73 -1.97 21.58
C ASP A 54 1.77 -3.01 22.71
N ASN A 55 1.65 -4.30 22.38
CA ASN A 55 1.55 -5.36 23.39
C ASN A 55 2.91 -5.91 23.84
N PHE A 56 3.95 -5.83 22.98
CA PHE A 56 5.23 -6.51 23.22
C PHE A 56 6.45 -5.61 22.99
N GLY A 57 6.27 -4.32 22.69
CA GLY A 57 7.37 -3.36 22.53
C GLY A 57 8.23 -3.57 21.29
N TRP A 58 7.66 -4.14 20.22
CA TRP A 58 8.37 -4.32 18.95
C TRP A 58 8.65 -2.99 18.25
N GLU A 59 9.78 -2.93 17.54
CA GLU A 59 10.03 -1.88 16.56
C GLU A 59 9.32 -2.21 15.24
N VAL A 60 8.76 -1.20 14.58
CA VAL A 60 8.03 -1.37 13.32
C VAL A 60 8.63 -0.46 12.27
N THR A 61 9.22 -1.07 11.25
CA THR A 61 9.78 -0.39 10.08
C THR A 61 8.83 -0.59 8.89
N VAL A 62 8.42 0.49 8.24
CA VAL A 62 7.55 0.43 7.05
C VAL A 62 8.37 0.73 5.81
N VAL A 63 8.26 -0.12 4.78
CA VAL A 63 9.01 0.02 3.53
C VAL A 63 8.06 0.03 2.35
N SER A 64 8.33 0.91 1.39
CA SER A 64 7.61 0.95 0.12
C SER A 64 8.59 1.16 -1.04
N MET A 65 8.30 0.51 -2.17
CA MET A 65 8.97 0.77 -3.44
C MET A 65 7.94 1.40 -4.38
N ALA A 66 7.99 2.72 -4.50
CA ALA A 66 7.07 3.50 -5.31
C ALA A 66 7.82 4.63 -6.03
N PRO A 67 7.30 5.14 -7.17
CA PRO A 67 7.75 6.39 -7.74
C PRO A 67 7.62 7.55 -6.72
N PRO A 68 8.44 8.62 -6.86
CA PRO A 68 8.36 9.81 -6.00
C PRO A 68 7.03 10.55 -6.13
#